data_AF-A0A9X2EDU0-F1
#
_entry.id   AF-A0A9X2EDU0-F1
#
_cell.length_a   1.000
_cell.length_b   1.000
_cell.length_c   1.000
_cell.angle_alpha   90.00
_cell.angle_beta   90.00
_cell.angle_gamma   90.00
#
_symmetry.space_group_name_H-M   'P 1'
#
loop_
_entity.id
_entity.type
_entity.pdbx_description
1 polymer ?
#
loop_
_entity_poly.entity_id
_entity_poly.type
_entity_poly.pdbx_seq_one_letter_code
_entity_poly.pdbx_strand_id
1 'polypeptide(L)'
;MRSIQYEDSRGRPQRLTYTQWRYLDEVDRRGRLEYGWGGYTSTLTVRLLRERGLITVADRWQRTESGGLVLRWEISGLTKLGARVHAKANEHPERP
;
A
#
# COMPACT_ATOMS: atom_id res chain seq x y z
N MET A 1 12.30 8.90 13.82
CA MET A 1 11.17 8.57 12.92
C MET A 1 10.30 7.55 13.64
N ARG A 2 9.08 7.90 14.04
CA ARG A 2 8.20 7.00 14.80
C ARG A 2 7.59 5.97 13.83
N SER A 3 7.40 4.74 14.30
CA SER A 3 6.83 3.64 13.51
C SER A 3 5.70 3.00 14.29
N ILE A 4 4.58 2.71 13.63
CA ILE A 4 3.43 2.07 14.27
C ILE A 4 3.65 0.57 14.32
N GLN A 5 3.52 -0.02 15.50
CA GLN A 5 3.59 -1.47 15.68
C GLN A 5 2.22 -2.12 15.46
N TYR A 6 2.21 -3.17 14.65
CA TYR A 6 1.03 -3.99 14.38
C TYR A 6 1.41 -5.46 14.23
N GLU A 7 0.44 -6.36 14.34
CA GLU A 7 0.65 -7.79 14.09
C GLU A 7 0.16 -8.15 12.68
N ASP A 8 0.98 -8.91 11.95
CA ASP A 8 0.57 -9.48 10.66
C ASP A 8 -0.46 -10.62 10.83
N SER A 9 -0.90 -11.20 9.72
CA SER A 9 -1.88 -12.30 9.73
C SER A 9 -1.41 -13.57 10.45
N ARG A 10 -0.11 -13.68 10.79
CA ARG A 10 0.49 -14.80 11.53
C ARG A 10 0.84 -14.42 12.97
N GLY A 11 0.37 -13.26 13.45
CA GLY A 11 0.66 -12.76 14.79
C GLY A 11 2.10 -12.27 14.97
N ARG A 12 2.85 -12.05 13.89
CA ARG A 12 4.24 -11.57 14.00
C ARG A 12 4.26 -10.05 14.11
N PRO A 13 5.08 -9.48 15.00
CA PRO A 13 5.19 -8.04 15.14
C PRO A 13 5.82 -7.43 13.89
N GLN A 14 5.19 -6.39 13.37
CA GLN A 14 5.61 -5.61 12.22
C GLN A 14 5.63 -4.12 12.56
N ARG A 15 6.33 -3.35 11.73
CA ARG A 15 6.40 -1.89 11.83
C ARG A 15 5.92 -1.25 10.53
N LEU A 16 5.05 -0.25 10.68
CA LEU A 16 4.60 0.62 9.61
C LEU A 16 5.39 1.93 9.67
N THR A 17 6.08 2.28 8.58
CA THR A 17 6.78 3.56 8.45
C THR A 17 5.82 4.70 8.09
N TYR A 18 6.26 5.95 8.24
CA TYR A 18 5.47 7.12 7.80
C TYR A 18 5.04 7.02 6.33
N THR A 19 5.97 6.66 5.44
CA THR A 19 5.69 6.50 4.01
C THR A 19 4.63 5.43 3.76
N GLN A 20 4.74 4.29 4.45
CA GLN A 20 3.76 3.21 4.33
C GLN A 20 2.38 3.64 4.84
N TRP A 21 2.32 4.32 5.98
CA TRP A 21 1.08 4.88 6.51
C TRP A 21 0.43 5.88 5.54
N ARG A 22 1.21 6.81 4.97
CA ARG A 22 0.73 7.79 3.99
C ARG A 22 0.14 7.12 2.75
N TYR A 23 0.73 6.01 2.32
CA TYR A 23 0.21 5.20 1.23
C TYR A 23 -1.12 4.55 1.59
N LEU A 24 -1.27 3.99 2.80
CA LEU A 24 -2.56 3.45 3.25
C LEU A 24 -3.64 4.54 3.29
N ASP A 25 -3.29 5.74 3.76
CA ASP A 25 -4.19 6.89 3.79
C ASP A 25 -4.63 7.35 2.40
N GLU A 26 -3.70 7.37 1.44
CA GLU A 26 -4.02 7.72 0.06
C GLU A 26 -4.92 6.68 -0.61
N VAL A 27 -4.68 5.39 -0.34
CA VAL A 27 -5.52 4.29 -0.83
C VAL A 27 -6.93 4.37 -0.23
N ASP A 28 -7.05 4.60 1.08
CA ASP A 28 -8.34 4.72 1.78
C ASP A 28 -9.16 5.90 1.23
N ARG A 29 -8.53 7.06 1.05
CA ARG A 29 -9.19 8.27 0.55
C ARG A 29 -9.63 8.18 -0.92
N ARG A 30 -8.84 7.53 -1.77
CA ARG A 30 -9.06 7.53 -3.23
C ARG A 30 -9.74 6.27 -3.74
N GLY A 31 -9.71 5.18 -2.98
CA GLY A 31 -10.31 3.89 -3.32
C GLY A 31 -9.59 3.13 -4.44
N ARG A 32 -9.17 3.82 -5.51
CA ARG A 32 -8.43 3.22 -6.64
C ARG A 32 -7.21 4.06 -7.00
N LEU A 33 -6.05 3.41 -7.09
CA LEU A 33 -4.81 4.03 -7.56
C LEU A 33 -4.22 3.20 -8.70
N GLU A 34 -4.15 3.78 -9.89
CA GLU A 34 -3.39 3.21 -11.01
C GLU A 34 -1.93 3.62 -10.87
N TYR A 35 -1.10 2.70 -10.38
CA TYR A 35 0.33 2.91 -10.27
C TYR A 35 1.02 2.55 -11.59
N GLY A 36 1.41 3.59 -12.31
CA GLY A 36 2.21 3.51 -13.53
C GLY A 36 3.57 4.16 -13.42
N TRP A 37 3.70 5.33 -12.78
CA TRP A 37 4.91 6.16 -12.89
C TRP A 37 5.06 7.03 -11.64
N GLY A 38 6.14 6.85 -10.87
CA GLY A 38 6.35 7.59 -9.63
C GLY A 38 7.58 7.18 -8.83
N GLY A 39 8.70 6.85 -9.49
CA GLY A 39 9.98 6.56 -8.83
C GLY A 39 10.08 5.21 -8.10
N TYR A 40 11.30 4.68 -8.00
CA TYR A 40 11.61 3.37 -7.40
C TYR A 40 11.05 3.18 -5.98
N THR A 41 11.09 4.24 -5.16
CA THR A 41 10.63 4.23 -3.76
C THR A 41 9.13 3.95 -3.62
N SER A 42 8.32 4.47 -4.54
CA SER A 42 6.87 4.25 -4.56
C SER A 42 6.54 2.80 -4.92
N THR A 43 7.18 2.27 -5.95
CA THR A 43 7.03 0.87 -6.38
C THR A 43 7.41 -0.10 -5.27
N LEU A 44 8.53 0.15 -4.58
CA LEU A 44 8.95 -0.69 -3.45
C LEU A 44 7.94 -0.64 -2.30
N THR A 45 7.40 0.54 -1.99
CA THR A 45 6.41 0.71 -0.93
C THR A 45 5.13 -0.08 -1.24
N VAL A 46 4.59 0.06 -2.44
CA VAL A 46 3.39 -0.69 -2.89
C VAL A 46 3.64 -2.19 -2.83
N ARG A 47 4.80 -2.65 -3.31
CA ARG A 47 5.17 -4.08 -3.27
C ARG A 47 5.21 -4.60 -1.83
N LEU A 48 5.86 -3.89 -0.92
CA LEU A 48 5.93 -4.27 0.49
C LEU A 48 4.55 -4.29 1.16
N LEU A 49 3.69 -3.31 0.87
CA LEU A 49 2.32 -3.27 1.40
C LEU A 49 1.48 -4.44 0.88
N ARG A 50 1.63 -4.81 -0.40
CA ARG A 50 1.01 -6.00 -1.01
C ARG A 50 1.51 -7.28 -0.36
N GLU A 51 2.83 -7.46 -0.22
CA GLU A 51 3.45 -8.64 0.39
C GLU A 51 3.05 -8.80 1.87
N ARG A 52 2.83 -7.69 2.58
CA ARG A 52 2.32 -7.66 3.95
C ARG A 52 0.81 -7.86 4.04
N GLY A 53 0.11 -7.97 2.91
CA GLY A 53 -1.33 -8.14 2.84
C GLY A 53 -2.12 -6.95 3.37
N LEU A 54 -1.59 -5.73 3.26
CA LEU A 54 -2.26 -4.49 3.71
C LEU A 54 -3.10 -3.84 2.62
N ILE A 55 -2.76 -4.07 1.35
CA ILE A 55 -3.49 -3.53 0.21
C ILE A 55 -3.82 -4.65 -0.78
N THR A 56 -4.90 -4.47 -1.53
CA THR A 56 -5.24 -5.33 -2.65
C THR A 56 -4.70 -4.70 -3.93
N VAL A 57 -3.90 -5.46 -4.68
CA VAL A 57 -3.30 -5.01 -5.95
C VAL A 57 -3.63 -6.02 -7.03
N ALA A 58 -4.16 -5.53 -8.15
CA ALA A 58 -4.36 -6.30 -9.36
C ALA A 58 -3.23 -6.03 -10.35
N ASP A 59 -2.73 -7.11 -10.96
CA ASP A 59 -1.76 -7.05 -12.04
C ASP A 59 -2.51 -6.90 -13.37
N ARG A 60 -2.25 -5.81 -14.09
CA ARG A 60 -2.92 -5.50 -15.36
C ARG A 60 -1.88 -5.33 -16.46
N TRP A 61 -1.87 -6.27 -17.40
CA TRP A 61 -1.10 -6.12 -18.63
C TRP A 61 -1.81 -5.13 -19.55
N GLN A 62 -1.09 -4.12 -20.00
CA GLN A 62 -1.58 -3.14 -20.95
C GLN A 62 -0.66 -3.11 -22.16
N ARG A 63 -1.26 -3.11 -23.36
CA ARG A 63 -0.52 -2.94 -24.61
C ARG A 63 -0.23 -1.45 -24.82
N THR A 64 1.02 -1.12 -25.13
CA THR A 64 1.42 0.25 -25.49
C THR A 64 1.06 0.54 -26.94
N GLU A 65 1.03 1.82 -27.32
CA GLU A 65 0.81 2.24 -28.71
C GLU A 65 1.90 1.70 -29.66
N SER A 66 3.12 1.49 -29.14
CA SER A 66 4.22 0.83 -29.85
C SER A 66 4.10 -0.70 -29.95
N GLY A 67 3.01 -1.28 -29.44
CA GLY A 67 2.74 -2.72 -29.50
C GLY A 67 3.40 -3.56 -28.39
N GLY A 68 4.20 -2.94 -27.52
CA GLY A 68 4.81 -3.58 -26.35
C GLY A 68 3.79 -3.89 -25.24
N LEU A 69 4.17 -4.76 -24.31
CA LEU A 69 3.37 -5.06 -23.12
C LEU A 69 4.01 -4.43 -21.89
N VAL A 70 3.23 -3.66 -21.14
CA VAL A 70 3.65 -3.11 -19.85
C VAL A 70 2.76 -3.67 -18.76
N LEU A 71 3.37 -4.08 -17.65
CA LEU A 71 2.66 -4.46 -16.44
C LEU A 71 2.31 -3.18 -15.68
N ARG A 72 1.03 -2.99 -15.38
CA ARG A 72 0.54 -1.96 -14.48
C ARG A 72 -0.03 -2.59 -13.21
N TRP A 73 0.10 -1.87 -12.11
CA TRP A 73 -0.50 -2.25 -10.84
C TRP A 73 -1.69 -1.35 -10.55
N GLU A 74 -2.83 -1.97 -10.30
CA GLU A 74 -4.05 -1.27 -9.90
C GLU A 74 -4.32 -1.61 -8.44
N ILE A 75 -4.19 -0.62 -7.54
CA ILE A 75 -4.56 -0.81 -6.15
C ILE A 75 -6.08 -0.62 -6.05
N SER A 76 -6.79 -1.65 -5.61
CA SER A 76 -8.25 -1.66 -5.52
C SER A 76 -8.79 -1.38 -4.11
N GLY A 77 -7.90 -1.17 -3.13
CA GLY A 77 -8.25 -0.74 -1.79
C GLY A 77 -7.38 -1.34 -0.69
N LEU A 78 -7.76 -1.05 0.55
CA LEU A 78 -7.19 -1.69 1.74
C LEU A 78 -7.77 -3.10 1.92
N THR A 79 -6.96 -4.03 2.42
CA THR A 79 -7.49 -5.30 2.93
C THR A 79 -8.12 -5.08 4.30
N LYS A 80 -8.81 -6.09 4.85
CA LYS A 80 -9.32 -6.07 6.23
C LYS A 80 -8.20 -5.80 7.25
N LEU A 81 -7.02 -6.37 7.04
CA LEU A 81 -5.84 -6.10 7.88
C LEU A 81 -5.35 -4.67 7.69
N GLY A 82 -5.23 -4.21 6.43
CA GLY A 82 -4.83 -2.85 6.09
C GLY A 82 -5.70 -1.79 6.74
N ALA A 83 -7.03 -1.94 6.65
CA ALA A 83 -7.99 -1.03 7.25
C ALA A 83 -7.85 -0.97 8.78
N ARG A 84 -7.69 -2.12 9.44
CA ARG A 84 -7.46 -2.16 10.90
C ARG A 84 -6.15 -1.48 11.30
N VAL A 85 -5.08 -1.72 10.53
CA VAL A 85 -3.76 -1.12 10.79
C VAL A 85 -3.80 0.39 10.57
N HIS A 86 -4.47 0.87 9.52
CA HIS A 86 -4.67 2.29 9.24
C HIS A 86 -5.56 2.97 10.29
N ALA A 87 -6.65 2.35 10.72
CA ALA A 87 -7.48 2.85 11.81
C ALA A 87 -6.68 3.00 13.11
N LYS A 88 -5.95 1.96 13.54
CA LYS A 88 -5.07 2.01 14.71
C LYS A 88 -4.00 3.10 14.58
N ALA A 89 -3.46 3.29 13.39
CA ALA A 89 -2.50 4.36 13.13
C ALA A 89 -3.09 5.77 13.33
N ASN A 90 -4.39 5.94 13.07
CA ASN A 90 -5.10 7.21 13.18
C ASN A 90 -5.68 7.47 14.60
N GLU A 91 -5.85 6.44 15.42
CA GLU A 91 -6.25 6.55 16.84
C GLU A 91 -5.15 7.19 17.70
N HIS A 92 -3.89 7.13 17.27
CA HIS A 92 -2.79 7.80 17.93
C HIS A 92 -2.56 9.19 17.28
N PRO A 93 -2.82 10.31 17.99
CA PRO A 93 -2.70 11.67 17.44
C PRO A 93 -1.26 12.03 17.05
N GLU A 94 -0.30 11.25 17.56
CA GLU A 94 1.07 11.20 17.06
C GLU A 94 1.09 10.38 15.75
N ARG A 95 0.49 10.93 14.69
CA ARG A 95 0.79 10.50 13.32
C ARG A 95 2.32 10.41 13.20
N PRO A 96 2.87 9.39 12.53
CA PRO A 96 4.31 9.16 12.54
C PRO A 96 5.15 10.40 12.19
#